data_AF-A0AAD6KRZ9-F1
#
_entry.id   AF-A0AAD6KRZ9-F1
#
_cell.length_a   1.000
_cell.length_b   1.000
_cell.length_c   1.000
_cell.angle_alpha   90.00
_cell.angle_beta   90.00
_cell.angle_gamma   90.00
#
_symmetry.space_group_name_H-M   'P 1'
#
loop_
_entity.id
_entity.type
_entity.pdbx_description
1 polymer ?
#
loop_
_entity_poly.entity_id
_entity_poly.type
_entity_poly.pdbx_seq_one_letter_code
_entity_poly.pdbx_strand_id
1 'polypeptide(L)' 'MASNAAAPFWRAAGMTYITYSNICANLVRNSLKEPYKTEALSREKVHFAVTKFVDGNPQKP' A
#
# COMPACT_ATOMS: atom_id res chain seq x y z
N MET A 1 -1.37 29.47 -1.07
CA MET A 1 -2.44 28.46 -0.95
C MET A 1 -2.39 27.58 -2.17
N ALA A 2 -1.78 26.39 -2.10
CA ALA A 2 -1.74 25.48 -3.24
C ALA A 2 -3.17 25.09 -3.61
N SER A 3 -3.53 25.24 -4.88
CA SER A 3 -4.86 24.92 -5.39
C SER A 3 -5.21 23.46 -5.12
N ASN A 4 -6.27 23.22 -4.33
CA ASN A 4 -6.89 21.91 -4.13
C ASN A 4 -7.59 21.36 -5.40
N ALA A 5 -7.44 22.01 -6.55
CA ALA A 5 -7.99 21.58 -7.81
C ALA A 5 -6.96 20.71 -8.56
N ALA A 6 -7.36 19.48 -8.90
CA ALA A 6 -6.62 18.45 -9.64
C ALA A 6 -5.66 17.52 -8.85
N ALA A 7 -5.91 17.28 -7.57
CA ALA A 7 -5.31 16.11 -6.92
C ALA A 7 -6.05 14.83 -7.39
N PRO A 8 -5.36 13.76 -7.83
CA PRO A 8 -5.99 12.49 -8.14
C PRO A 8 -6.85 11.99 -6.98
N PHE A 9 -7.96 11.29 -7.26
CA PHE A 9 -8.96 10.94 -6.25
C PHE A 9 -8.38 10.19 -5.04
N TRP A 10 -7.38 9.33 -5.25
CA TRP A 10 -6.70 8.60 -4.17
C TRP A 10 -5.93 9.54 -3.23
N ARG A 11 -5.39 10.65 -3.74
CA ARG A 11 -4.68 11.65 -2.93
C ARG A 11 -5.65 12.43 -2.05
N ALA A 12 -6.84 12.73 -2.57
CA ALA A 12 -7.92 13.36 -1.80
C ALA A 12 -8.42 12.45 -0.65
N ALA A 13 -8.34 11.12 -0.82
CA ALA A 13 -8.65 10.14 0.22
C ALA A 13 -7.51 9.89 1.23
N GLY A 14 -6.45 10.73 1.22
CA GLY A 14 -5.30 10.56 2.12
C GLY A 14 -4.36 9.40 1.74
N MET A 15 -4.58 8.76 0.59
CA MET A 15 -3.76 7.65 0.12
C MET A 15 -2.48 8.16 -0.57
N THR A 16 -1.40 7.40 -0.46
CA THR A 16 -0.20 7.61 -1.27
C THR A 16 -0.34 6.92 -2.63
N TYR A 17 0.40 7.39 -3.63
CA TYR A 17 0.47 6.71 -4.93
C TYR A 17 0.92 5.24 -4.78
N ILE A 18 1.88 4.96 -3.88
CA ILE A 18 2.40 3.61 -3.65
C ILE A 18 1.29 2.69 -3.13
N THR A 19 0.52 3.14 -2.13
CA THR A 19 -0.62 2.39 -1.60
C THR A 19 -1.67 2.14 -2.69
N TYR A 20 -2.01 3.17 -3.47
CA TYR A 20 -2.96 3.05 -4.57
C TYR A 20 -2.52 2.01 -5.61
N SER A 21 -1.27 2.12 -6.09
CA SER A 21 -0.71 1.22 -7.08
C SER A 21 -0.66 -0.23 -6.58
N ASN A 22 -0.34 -0.43 -5.30
CA ASN A 22 -0.31 -1.77 -4.70
C ASN A 22 -1.71 -2.39 -4.63
N ILE A 23 -2.75 -1.62 -4.32
CA ILE A 23 -4.15 -2.09 -4.34
C ILE A 23 -4.56 -2.50 -5.75
N CYS A 24 -4.29 -1.68 -6.76
CA CYS A 24 -4.59 -2.01 -8.16
C CYS A 24 -3.86 -3.29 -8.59
N ALA A 25 -2.57 -3.42 -8.24
CA ALA A 25 -1.80 -4.62 -8.55
C ALA A 25 -2.36 -5.87 -7.85
N ASN A 26 -2.83 -5.73 -6.61
CA ASN A 26 -3.47 -6.83 -5.87
C ASN A 26 -4.77 -7.31 -6.55
N LEU A 27 -5.64 -6.37 -6.94
CA LEU A 27 -6.87 -6.70 -7.66
C LEU A 27 -6.57 -7.48 -8.95
N VAL A 28 -5.58 -7.03 -9.74
CA VAL A 28 -5.16 -7.71 -10.98
C VAL A 28 -4.65 -9.12 -10.71
N ARG A 29 -3.83 -9.33 -9.68
CA ARG A 29 -3.30 -10.65 -9.33
C ARG A 29 -4.41 -11.62 -8.92
N ASN A 30 -5.43 -11.14 -8.21
CA ASN A 30 -6.57 -11.95 -7.79
C ASN A 30 -7.47 -12.40 -8.94
N SER A 31 -7.46 -11.67 -10.06
CA SER A 31 -8.18 -12.00 -11.29
C SER A 31 -7.43 -12.98 -12.20
N LEU A 32 -6.21 -13.41 -11.86
CA LEU A 32 -5.47 -14.40 -12.64
C LEU A 32 -6.04 -15.81 -12.49
N LYS A 33 -5.80 -16.65 -13.50
CA LYS A 33 -6.11 -18.08 -13.45
C LYS A 33 -5.00 -18.85 -12.71
N GLU A 34 -5.35 -19.99 -12.11
CA GLU A 34 -4.34 -20.92 -11.59
C GLU A 34 -3.52 -21.56 -12.73
N PRO A 35 -2.20 -21.78 -12.53
CA PRO A 35 -1.42 -21.62 -11.29
C PRO A 35 -0.82 -20.21 -11.06
N TYR A 36 -0.98 -19.31 -12.05
CA TYR A 36 -0.32 -17.99 -12.05
C TYR A 36 -0.81 -17.08 -10.92
N LYS A 37 -2.07 -17.24 -10.49
CA LYS A 37 -2.60 -16.56 -9.31
C LYS A 37 -1.81 -16.94 -8.07
N THR A 38 -1.67 -18.23 -7.77
CA THR A 38 -0.90 -18.71 -6.60
C THR A 38 0.53 -18.20 -6.63
N GLU A 39 1.20 -18.25 -7.79
CA GLU A 39 2.55 -17.71 -7.95
C GLU A 39 2.61 -16.20 -7.68
N ALA A 40 1.68 -15.43 -8.25
CA ALA A 40 1.66 -13.98 -8.12
C ALA A 40 1.31 -13.50 -6.70
N LEU A 41 0.44 -14.21 -5.98
CA LEU A 41 0.04 -13.90 -4.60
C LEU A 41 1.21 -14.01 -3.61
N SER A 42 2.27 -14.77 -3.94
CA SER A 42 3.47 -14.82 -3.11
C SER A 42 4.11 -13.43 -2.90
N ARG A 43 3.99 -12.53 -3.89
CA ARG A 43 4.54 -11.16 -3.85
C ARG A 43 3.73 -10.19 -3.01
N GLU A 44 2.50 -10.55 -2.65
CA GLU A 44 1.63 -9.73 -1.80
C GLU A 44 1.98 -9.86 -0.31
N LYS A 45 2.64 -10.96 0.07
CA LYS A 45 3.01 -11.22 1.46
C LYS A 45 4.06 -10.22 1.92
N VAL A 46 3.68 -9.40 2.90
CA VAL A 46 4.54 -8.38 3.48
C VAL A 46 4.61 -8.62 4.99
N HIS A 47 5.80 -9.00 5.46
CA HIS A 47 6.05 -9.33 6.86
C HIS A 47 7.10 -8.38 7.43
N PHE A 48 6.64 -7.31 8.07
CA PHE A 48 7.49 -6.40 8.83
C PHE A 48 6.74 -5.84 10.04
N ALA A 49 7.49 -5.38 11.04
CA ALA A 49 6.98 -4.62 12.18
C ALA A 49 7.67 -3.25 12.19
N VAL A 50 6.91 -2.18 12.47
CA VAL A 50 7.45 -0.82 12.61
C VAL A 50 7.31 -0.38 14.04
N THR A 51 8.43 0.03 14.63
CA THR A 51 8.44 0.67 15.94
C THR A 51 8.77 2.14 15.76
N LYS A 52 7.86 3.02 16.21
CA LYS A 52 8.13 4.45 16.24
C LYS A 52 9.04 4.78 17.42
N PHE A 53 10.09 5.56 17.19
CA PHE A 53 10.93 6.09 18.27
C PHE A 53 10.56 7.55 18.52
N VAL A 54 10.39 7.92 19.78
CA VAL A 54 10.13 9.31 20.21
C VAL A 54 11.01 9.58 21.43
N ASP A 55 11.71 10.72 21.42
CA ASP A 55 12.65 11.12 22.49
C ASP A 55 13.69 10.03 22.83
N GLY A 56 14.16 9.31 21.81
CA GLY A 56 15.15 8.25 21.93
C GLY A 56 14.62 6.90 22.45
N ASN A 57 13.34 6.81 22.84
CA ASN A 57 12.75 5.58 23.35
C ASN A 57 11.82 4.93 22.32
N PRO A 58 11.83 3.59 22.19
CA PRO A 58 10.89 2.87 21.34
C PRO A 58 9.48 2.94 21.93
N GLN A 59 8.50 3.28 21.11
CA GLN A 59 7.09 3.14 21.46
C GLN A 59 6.68 1.67 21.36
N LYS A 60 5.62 1.30 22.09
CA LYS A 60 5.04 -0.04 21.91
C LYS A 60 4.57 -0.19 20.45
N PRO A 61 4.83 -1.34 19.80
CA PRO A 61 4.36 -1.62 18.45
C PRO A 61 2.83 -1.66 18.38
#